data_AF-A0A1V5NQZ2-F1
#
_entry.id   AF-A0A1V5NQZ2-F1
#
_cell.length_a   1.000
_cell.length_b   1.000
_cell.length_c   1.000
_cell.angle_alpha   90.00
_cell.angle_beta   90.00
_cell.angle_gamma   90.00
#
_symmetry.space_group_name_H-M   'P 1'
#
loop_
_entity.id
_entity.type
_entity.pdbx_description
1 polymer ?
#
loop_
_entity_poly.entity_id
_entity_poly.type
_entity_poly.pdbx_seq_one_letter_code
_entity_poly.pdbx_strand_id
1 'polypeptide(L)'
;MLIKNGKNKNKISYTLLRVVWKLFEVDKKTSYYGTDQPLFEAEIHMIKSIKENEGIHVTGLAQLLEVTKGAVSQIVMRLEKKGMVVKDKDPINQSRLVLRLTPKGETAYVHHEQLHQEFDNLISEILRNASQENIAFLTKFLELLVDKIDDYEKVKRQ
;
A
#
# COMPACT_ATOMS: atom_id res chain seq x y z
N MET A 1 -4.19 23.84 7.43
CA MET A 1 -5.23 24.80 7.88
C MET A 1 -6.16 24.05 8.83
N LEU A 2 -5.94 24.19 10.14
CA LEU A 2 -6.62 23.38 11.15
C LEU A 2 -8.07 23.85 11.32
N ILE A 3 -8.99 22.89 11.31
CA ILE A 3 -10.33 23.05 11.89
C ILE A 3 -10.15 23.06 13.43
N LYS A 4 -9.64 24.17 13.96
CA LYS A 4 -9.76 24.52 15.39
C LYS A 4 -11.05 25.32 15.60
N ASN A 5 -12.21 24.74 15.25
CA ASN A 5 -13.50 25.37 15.55
C ASN A 5 -14.29 24.50 16.54
N GLY A 6 -14.42 25.01 17.77
CA GLY A 6 -14.97 24.33 18.94
C GLY A 6 -16.42 23.85 18.85
N LYS A 7 -17.15 24.12 17.75
CA LYS A 7 -18.55 23.71 17.57
C LYS A 7 -18.74 22.38 16.81
N ASN A 8 -17.75 21.90 16.04
CA ASN A 8 -17.89 20.68 15.21
C ASN A 8 -17.08 19.47 15.71
N LYS A 9 -16.41 19.58 16.87
CA LYS A 9 -15.47 18.57 17.39
C LYS A 9 -16.10 17.19 17.67
N ASN A 10 -17.42 17.15 17.87
CA ASN A 10 -18.19 15.95 18.20
C ASN A 10 -18.77 15.23 16.97
N LYS A 11 -18.64 15.80 15.77
CA LYS A 11 -19.11 15.15 14.54
C LYS A 11 -18.14 14.04 14.14
N ILE A 12 -18.66 12.84 13.91
CA ILE A 12 -17.88 11.67 13.45
C ILE A 12 -17.07 12.01 12.19
N SER A 13 -17.65 12.76 11.25
CA SER A 13 -16.93 13.18 10.02
C SER A 13 -15.67 14.01 10.30
N TYR A 14 -15.71 14.89 11.29
CA TYR A 14 -14.55 15.69 11.68
C TYR A 14 -13.52 14.88 12.48
N THR A 15 -13.96 13.86 13.21
CA THR A 15 -13.05 12.87 13.81
C THR A 15 -12.33 12.06 12.74
N LEU A 16 -13.06 11.53 11.77
CA LEU A 16 -12.51 10.81 10.63
C LEU A 16 -11.47 11.66 9.88
N LEU A 17 -11.81 12.90 9.55
CA LEU A 17 -10.85 13.81 8.90
C LEU A 17 -9.59 13.98 9.74
N ARG A 18 -9.71 14.18 11.06
CA ARG A 18 -8.53 14.30 11.94
C ARG A 18 -7.67 13.04 11.96
N VAL A 19 -8.28 11.85 11.93
CA VAL A 19 -7.55 10.57 11.82
C VAL A 19 -6.78 10.52 10.51
N VAL A 20 -7.44 10.81 9.39
CA VAL A 20 -6.81 10.86 8.06
C VAL A 20 -5.63 11.83 8.04
N TRP A 21 -5.79 13.04 8.58
CA TRP A 21 -4.70 14.02 8.68
C TRP A 21 -3.53 13.52 9.54
N LYS A 22 -3.81 12.87 10.67
CA LYS A 22 -2.76 12.29 11.52
C LYS A 22 -2.02 11.15 10.83
N LEU A 23 -2.73 10.33 10.05
CA LEU A 23 -2.10 9.28 9.25
C LEU A 23 -1.18 9.90 8.18
N PHE A 24 -1.61 10.97 7.51
CA PHE A 24 -0.74 11.71 6.57
C PHE A 24 0.47 12.38 7.22
N GLU A 25 0.38 12.80 8.49
CA GLU A 25 1.54 13.33 9.23
C GLU A 25 2.57 12.25 9.55
N VAL A 26 2.11 11.01 9.77
CA VAL A 26 2.95 9.85 10.03
C VAL A 26 3.52 9.27 8.72
N ASP A 27 2.75 9.38 7.64
CA ASP A 27 3.15 8.91 6.32
C ASP A 27 4.33 9.73 5.77
N LYS A 28 5.46 9.06 5.61
CA LYS A 28 6.66 9.67 5.04
C LYS A 28 6.62 9.45 3.53
N LYS A 29 6.82 10.52 2.76
CA LYS A 29 6.98 10.45 1.28
C LYS A 29 7.88 9.30 0.81
N THR A 30 8.88 8.96 1.61
CA THR A 30 9.70 7.75 1.44
C THR A 30 10.05 7.13 2.79
N SER A 31 10.13 5.81 2.85
CA SER A 31 10.66 5.05 4.00
C SER A 31 11.74 4.06 3.52
N TYR A 32 12.60 3.61 4.43
CA TYR A 32 13.76 2.76 4.09
C TYR A 32 13.45 1.26 4.17
N TYR A 33 12.42 0.87 4.93
CA TYR A 33 12.00 -0.54 5.09
C TYR A 33 13.17 -1.48 5.42
N GLY A 34 14.05 -1.07 6.34
CA GLY A 34 15.21 -1.87 6.76
C GLY A 34 16.34 -1.97 5.73
N THR A 35 16.36 -1.11 4.70
CA THR A 35 17.42 -1.05 3.69
C THR A 35 18.18 0.28 3.72
N ASP A 36 19.23 0.41 2.91
CA ASP A 36 20.00 1.65 2.68
C ASP A 36 19.38 2.58 1.62
N GLN A 37 18.25 2.22 1.02
CA GLN A 37 17.61 3.01 -0.04
C GLN A 37 16.20 3.45 0.36
N PRO A 38 15.83 4.73 0.16
CA PRO A 38 14.47 5.17 0.37
C PRO A 38 13.56 4.62 -0.72
N LEU A 39 12.37 4.15 -0.36
CA LEU A 39 11.32 3.70 -1.25
C LEU A 39 10.09 4.59 -1.12
N PHE A 40 9.54 4.97 -2.27
CA PHE A 40 8.21 5.58 -2.35
C PHE A 40 7.13 4.52 -2.14
N GLU A 41 5.93 4.95 -1.74
CA GLU A 41 4.76 4.08 -1.53
C GLU A 41 4.49 3.15 -2.71
N ALA A 42 4.43 3.70 -3.94
CA ALA A 42 4.23 2.90 -5.15
C ALA A 42 5.37 1.88 -5.39
N GLU A 43 6.59 2.15 -4.93
CA GLU A 43 7.72 1.23 -5.08
C GLU A 43 7.65 0.08 -4.07
N ILE A 44 7.27 0.35 -2.81
CA ILE A 44 7.14 -0.73 -1.81
C ILE A 44 5.92 -1.62 -2.12
N HIS A 45 4.80 -1.06 -2.59
CA HIS A 45 3.67 -1.88 -3.05
C HIS A 45 4.02 -2.70 -4.29
N MET A 46 4.83 -2.15 -5.21
CA MET A 46 5.34 -2.93 -6.35
C MET A 46 6.23 -4.10 -5.90
N ILE A 47 7.09 -3.91 -4.89
CA ILE A 47 7.87 -5.00 -4.28
C ILE A 47 6.94 -6.08 -3.71
N LYS A 48 5.91 -5.69 -2.95
CA LYS A 48 4.89 -6.61 -2.41
C LYS A 48 4.22 -7.41 -3.53
N SER A 49 3.73 -6.74 -4.58
CA SER A 49 3.06 -7.43 -5.69
C SER A 49 3.97 -8.41 -6.43
N ILE A 50 5.27 -8.10 -6.58
CA ILE A 50 6.25 -9.02 -7.17
C ILE A 50 6.47 -10.23 -6.26
N LYS A 51 6.56 -10.03 -4.94
CA LYS A 51 6.74 -11.13 -3.97
C LYS A 51 5.57 -12.11 -3.98
N GLU A 52 4.35 -11.58 -3.96
CA GLU A 52 3.12 -12.37 -3.92
C GLU A 52 2.83 -13.08 -5.25
N ASN A 53 3.50 -12.66 -6.33
CA ASN A 53 3.36 -13.22 -7.68
C ASN A 53 4.74 -13.55 -8.24
N GLU A 54 5.53 -14.34 -7.51
CA GLU A 54 6.92 -14.61 -7.87
C GLU A 54 7.02 -15.22 -9.29
N GLY A 55 7.92 -14.68 -10.12
CA GLY A 55 8.05 -15.10 -11.50
C GLY A 55 7.08 -14.40 -12.47
N ILE A 56 6.32 -13.40 -12.03
CA ILE A 56 5.45 -12.63 -12.92
C ILE A 56 6.25 -11.78 -13.92
N HIS A 57 5.74 -11.67 -15.16
CA HIS A 57 6.29 -10.75 -16.16
C HIS A 57 5.68 -9.34 -16.00
N VAL A 58 6.37 -8.31 -16.48
CA VAL A 58 5.87 -6.92 -16.50
C VAL A 58 4.47 -6.78 -17.11
N THR A 59 4.17 -7.53 -18.17
CA THR A 59 2.83 -7.50 -18.79
C THR A 59 1.77 -8.09 -17.87
N GLY A 60 2.06 -9.21 -17.19
CA GLY A 60 1.13 -9.82 -16.24
C GLY A 60 0.89 -8.91 -15.04
N LEU A 61 1.94 -8.26 -14.54
CA LEU A 61 1.84 -7.34 -13.42
C LEU A 61 1.02 -6.09 -13.77
N ALA A 62 1.15 -5.58 -15.00
CA ALA A 62 0.32 -4.47 -15.49
C ALA A 62 -1.17 -4.84 -15.57
N GLN A 63 -1.48 -6.07 -15.99
CA GLN A 63 -2.84 -6.59 -16.01
C GLN A 63 -3.40 -6.78 -14.60
N LEU A 64 -2.61 -7.38 -13.70
CA LEU A 64 -2.99 -7.62 -12.30
C LEU A 64 -3.32 -6.31 -11.56
N LEU A 65 -2.52 -5.27 -11.81
CA LEU A 65 -2.65 -3.98 -11.15
C LEU A 65 -3.57 -3.00 -11.90
N GLU A 66 -4.16 -3.41 -13.03
CA GLU A 66 -5.00 -2.58 -13.89
C GLU A 66 -4.35 -1.23 -14.30
N VAL A 67 -3.03 -1.24 -14.53
CA VAL A 67 -2.25 -0.06 -14.96
C VAL A 67 -1.54 -0.28 -16.29
N THR A 68 -0.96 0.79 -16.85
CA THR A 68 -0.21 0.67 -18.10
C THR A 68 1.12 -0.09 -17.91
N LYS A 69 1.54 -0.83 -18.93
CA LYS A 69 2.87 -1.48 -18.96
C LYS A 69 4.01 -0.48 -18.77
N GLY A 70 3.84 0.75 -19.28
CA GLY A 70 4.80 1.83 -19.12
C GLY A 70 4.98 2.23 -17.65
N ALA A 71 3.89 2.36 -16.90
CA ALA A 71 3.94 2.68 -15.47
C ALA A 71 4.68 1.60 -14.66
N VAL A 72 4.34 0.32 -14.87
CA VAL A 72 5.03 -0.81 -14.23
C VAL A 72 6.51 -0.81 -14.61
N SER A 73 6.84 -0.66 -15.89
CA SER A 73 8.22 -0.66 -16.38
C SER A 73 9.06 0.44 -15.74
N GLN A 74 8.50 1.63 -15.55
CA GLN A 74 9.18 2.75 -14.90
C GLN A 74 9.47 2.48 -13.42
N ILE A 75 8.52 1.91 -12.68
CA ILE A 75 8.72 1.55 -11.28
C ILE A 75 9.76 0.43 -11.16
N VAL A 76 9.61 -0.64 -11.95
CA VAL A 76 10.57 -1.77 -11.96
C VAL A 76 11.99 -1.30 -12.28
N MET A 77 12.16 -0.41 -13.26
CA MET A 77 13.48 0.15 -13.59
C MET A 77 14.10 0.91 -12.40
N ARG A 78 13.30 1.65 -11.62
CA ARG A 78 13.80 2.32 -10.41
C ARG A 78 14.17 1.30 -9.33
N LEU A 79 13.36 0.26 -9.15
CA LEU A 79 13.63 -0.81 -8.18
C LEU A 79 14.88 -1.61 -8.55
N GLU A 80 15.12 -1.91 -9.82
CA GLU A 80 16.36 -2.51 -10.32
C GLU A 80 17.56 -1.61 -10.01
N LYS A 81 17.48 -0.30 -10.28
CA LYS A 81 18.54 0.66 -9.94
C LYS A 81 18.83 0.74 -8.44
N LYS A 82 17.83 0.53 -7.59
CA LYS A 82 17.97 0.47 -6.12
C LYS A 82 18.46 -0.90 -5.62
N GLY A 83 18.59 -1.88 -6.51
CA GLY A 83 19.00 -3.25 -6.20
C GLY A 83 17.92 -4.06 -5.48
N MET A 84 16.65 -3.70 -5.62
CA MET A 84 15.51 -4.39 -4.96
C MET A 84 14.93 -5.52 -5.80
N VAL A 85 14.95 -5.36 -7.12
CA VAL A 85 14.33 -6.27 -8.08
C VAL A 85 15.37 -6.65 -9.13
N VAL A 86 15.25 -7.86 -9.66
CA VAL A 86 16.02 -8.38 -10.78
C VAL A 86 15.07 -8.95 -11.83
N LYS A 87 15.44 -8.78 -13.10
CA LYS A 87 14.84 -9.49 -14.23
C LYS A 87 15.67 -10.72 -14.56
N ASP A 88 15.05 -11.89 -14.46
CA ASP A 88 15.66 -13.16 -14.86
C ASP A 88 15.00 -13.72 -16.11
N LYS A 89 15.73 -14.57 -16.83
CA LYS A 89 15.11 -15.39 -17.88
C LYS A 89 14.09 -16.33 -17.25
N ASP A 90 12.92 -16.39 -17.86
CA ASP A 90 11.91 -17.36 -17.48
C ASP A 90 12.49 -18.79 -17.66
N PRO A 91 12.47 -19.64 -16.61
CA PRO A 91 12.98 -21.00 -16.69
C PRO A 91 12.20 -21.88 -17.68
N ILE A 92 10.94 -21.55 -17.97
CA ILE A 92 10.05 -22.29 -18.88
C ILE A 92 10.18 -21.75 -20.31
N ASN A 93 10.34 -20.43 -20.46
CA ASN A 93 10.44 -19.79 -21.77
C ASN A 93 11.50 -18.68 -21.79
N GLN A 94 12.75 -19.04 -22.10
CA GLN A 94 13.90 -18.12 -22.08
C GLN A 94 13.79 -16.89 -23.00
N SER A 95 12.78 -16.81 -23.87
CA SER A 95 12.46 -15.59 -24.63
C SER A 95 11.77 -14.51 -23.79
N ARG A 96 11.40 -14.81 -22.54
CA ARG A 96 10.69 -13.92 -21.61
C ARG A 96 11.53 -13.59 -20.38
N LEU A 97 11.26 -12.43 -19.81
CA LEU A 97 11.86 -11.99 -18.55
C LEU A 97 10.83 -11.98 -17.43
N VAL A 98 11.14 -12.63 -16.33
CA VAL A 98 10.35 -12.66 -15.09
C VAL A 98 10.96 -11.73 -14.05
N LEU A 99 10.13 -11.23 -13.14
CA LEU A 99 10.56 -10.38 -12.03
C LEU A 99 10.74 -11.24 -10.77
N ARG A 100 11.84 -10.98 -10.05
CA ARG A 100 12.11 -11.54 -8.72
C ARG A 100 12.66 -10.46 -7.80
N LEU A 101 12.45 -10.64 -6.50
CA LEU A 101 13.10 -9.81 -5.51
C LEU A 101 14.55 -10.27 -5.31
N THR A 102 15.43 -9.31 -5.06
CA THR A 102 16.76 -9.60 -4.51
C THR A 102 16.65 -9.81 -2.99
N PRO A 103 17.69 -10.30 -2.30
CA PRO A 103 17.69 -10.34 -0.83
C PRO A 103 17.41 -8.99 -0.16
N LYS A 104 17.81 -7.89 -0.81
CA LYS A 104 17.51 -6.52 -0.37
C LYS A 104 16.03 -6.18 -0.56
N GLY A 105 15.43 -6.56 -1.68
CA GLY A 105 13.99 -6.44 -1.92
C GLY A 105 13.15 -7.26 -0.94
N GLU A 106 13.58 -8.48 -0.61
CA GLU A 106 12.94 -9.33 0.40
C GLU A 106 12.97 -8.67 1.79
N THR A 107 14.11 -8.05 2.15
CA THR A 107 14.23 -7.28 3.40
C THR A 107 13.22 -6.12 3.45
N ALA A 108 13.06 -5.40 2.34
CA ALA A 108 12.09 -4.33 2.24
C ALA A 108 10.65 -4.83 2.38
N TYR A 109 10.31 -5.94 1.71
CA TYR A 109 9.01 -6.60 1.82
C TYR A 109 8.69 -6.99 3.27
N VAL A 110 9.60 -7.68 3.95
CA VAL A 110 9.38 -8.14 5.34
C VAL A 110 9.12 -6.96 6.28
N HIS A 111 9.91 -5.89 6.20
CA HIS A 111 9.68 -4.72 7.05
C HIS A 111 8.37 -3.98 6.71
N HIS A 112 7.94 -4.00 5.45
CA HIS A 112 6.63 -3.46 5.08
C HIS A 112 5.48 -4.28 5.70
N GLU A 113 5.56 -5.61 5.66
CA GLU A 113 4.55 -6.46 6.32
C GLU A 113 4.58 -6.32 7.85
N GLN A 114 5.75 -6.12 8.45
CA GLN A 114 5.86 -5.80 9.87
C GLN A 114 5.16 -4.49 10.23
N LEU A 115 5.30 -3.44 9.42
CA LEU A 115 4.58 -2.18 9.62
C LEU A 115 3.05 -2.37 9.53
N HIS A 116 2.58 -3.20 8.60
CA HIS A 116 1.17 -3.57 8.55
C HIS A 116 0.72 -4.32 9.80
N GLN A 117 1.54 -5.27 10.30
CA GLN A 117 1.24 -6.02 11.51
C GLN A 117 1.23 -5.12 12.76
N GLU A 118 2.15 -4.15 12.86
CA GLU A 118 2.16 -3.15 13.94
C GLU A 118 0.88 -2.32 13.93
N PHE A 119 0.42 -1.91 12.75
CA PHE A 119 -0.86 -1.19 12.61
C PHE A 119 -2.06 -2.06 13.01
N ASP A 120 -2.10 -3.31 12.56
CA ASP A 120 -3.14 -4.28 12.94
C ASP A 120 -3.18 -4.53 14.46
N ASN A 121 -2.02 -4.66 15.09
CA ASN A 121 -1.90 -4.80 16.54
C ASN A 121 -2.42 -3.57 17.27
N LEU A 122 -2.12 -2.36 16.80
CA LEU A 122 -2.63 -1.10 17.36
C LEU A 122 -4.16 -1.06 17.30
N ILE A 123 -4.76 -1.41 16.17
CA ILE A 123 -6.22 -1.44 16.02
C ILE A 123 -6.84 -2.52 16.92
N SER A 124 -6.23 -3.70 16.96
CA SER A 124 -6.66 -4.80 17.82
C SER A 124 -6.63 -4.43 19.31
N GLU A 125 -5.61 -3.67 19.75
CA GLU A 125 -5.52 -3.17 21.12
C GLU A 125 -6.66 -2.18 21.44
N ILE A 126 -6.95 -1.25 20.54
CA ILE A 126 -8.05 -0.28 20.69
C ILE A 126 -9.40 -1.00 20.78
N LEU A 127 -9.59 -2.07 20.01
CA LEU A 127 -10.84 -2.82 19.92
C LEU A 127 -10.93 -4.01 20.89
N ARG A 128 -9.93 -4.24 21.75
CA ARG A 128 -9.82 -5.44 22.60
C ARG A 128 -11.07 -5.77 23.42
N ASN A 129 -11.80 -4.74 23.86
CA ASN A 129 -13.00 -4.89 24.69
C ASN A 129 -14.30 -4.57 23.93
N ALA A 130 -14.24 -4.38 22.61
CA ALA A 130 -15.43 -4.14 21.80
C ALA A 130 -16.24 -5.44 21.63
N SER A 131 -17.57 -5.32 21.57
CA SER A 131 -18.42 -6.45 21.21
C SER A 131 -18.22 -6.82 19.74
N GLN A 132 -18.48 -8.08 19.39
CA GLN A 132 -18.46 -8.53 17.99
C GLN A 132 -19.43 -7.72 17.11
N GLU A 133 -20.58 -7.32 17.65
CA GLU A 133 -21.54 -6.45 16.97
C GLU A 133 -20.94 -5.08 16.62
N ASN A 134 -20.22 -4.44 17.57
CA ASN A 134 -19.56 -3.16 17.32
C ASN A 134 -18.44 -3.27 16.30
N ILE A 135 -17.66 -4.36 16.34
CA ILE A 135 -16.60 -4.62 15.36
C ILE A 135 -17.21 -4.83 13.97
N ALA A 136 -18.28 -5.62 13.86
CA ALA A 136 -18.98 -5.87 12.60
C ALA A 136 -19.58 -4.58 12.03
N PHE A 137 -20.23 -3.76 12.87
CA PHE A 137 -20.75 -2.45 12.48
C PHE A 137 -19.64 -1.53 11.97
N LEU A 138 -18.54 -1.39 12.72
CA LEU A 138 -17.42 -0.52 12.33
C LEU A 138 -16.76 -0.99 11.04
N THR A 139 -16.53 -2.30 10.89
CA THR A 139 -15.98 -2.89 9.67
C THR A 139 -16.87 -2.55 8.48
N LYS A 140 -18.19 -2.78 8.61
CA LYS A 140 -19.12 -2.50 7.52
C LYS A 140 -19.18 -1.01 7.18
N PHE A 141 -19.12 -0.13 8.18
CA PHE A 141 -19.07 1.30 7.97
C PHE A 141 -17.81 1.72 7.19
N LEU A 142 -16.64 1.19 7.55
CA LEU A 142 -15.38 1.51 6.89
C LEU A 142 -15.35 0.99 5.45
N GLU A 143 -15.82 -0.22 5.18
CA GLU A 143 -15.98 -0.77 3.82
C GLU A 143 -16.86 0.14 2.95
N LEU A 144 -18.05 0.50 3.44
CA LEU A 144 -18.96 1.39 2.72
C LEU A 144 -18.35 2.76 2.45
N LEU A 145 -17.52 3.27 3.38
CA LEU A 145 -16.82 4.52 3.20
C LEU A 145 -15.75 4.43 2.11
N VAL A 146 -14.98 3.34 2.05
CA VAL A 146 -13.99 3.07 1.00
C VAL A 146 -14.68 3.06 -0.36
N ASP A 147 -15.75 2.27 -0.52
CA ASP A 147 -16.52 2.18 -1.77
C ASP A 147 -17.01 3.57 -2.23
N LYS A 148 -17.50 4.39 -1.29
CA LYS A 148 -18.00 5.74 -1.61
C LYS A 148 -16.90 6.71 -2.03
N ILE A 149 -15.68 6.57 -1.49
CA ILE A 149 -14.55 7.39 -1.89
C ILE A 149 -14.09 7.00 -3.31
N ASP A 150 -14.01 5.71 -3.61
CA ASP A 150 -13.64 5.21 -4.93
C ASP A 150 -14.63 5.66 -6.02
N ASP A 151 -15.93 5.61 -5.72
CA ASP A 151 -16.98 6.13 -6.61
C ASP A 151 -16.81 7.64 -6.87
N TYR A 152 -16.49 8.41 -5.84
CA TYR A 152 -16.29 9.86 -5.95
C TYR A 152 -15.07 10.22 -6.81
N GLU A 153 -13.97 9.46 -6.70
CA GLU A 153 -12.80 9.66 -7.55
C GLU A 153 -13.08 9.40 -9.03
N LYS A 154 -13.85 8.35 -9.34
CA LYS A 154 -14.22 8.01 -10.72
C LYS A 154 -15.03 9.12 -11.39
N VAL A 155 -15.98 9.72 -10.67
CA VAL A 155 -16.80 10.85 -11.16
C VAL A 155 -15.95 12.08 -11.46
N LYS A 156 -14.90 12.34 -10.68
CA LYS A 156 -14.04 13.53 -10.86
C LYS A 156 -13.01 13.39 -11.99
N ARG A 157 -12.74 12.16 -12.44
CA ARG A 157 -11.81 11.87 -13.55
C ARG A 157 -12.51 11.82 -14.93
N GLN A 158 -13.84 11.92 -14.96
CA GLN A 158 -14.66 12.10 -16.17
C GLN A 158 -14.92 13.59 -16.42
#